data_AF-A0A3M1N7M1-F1
#
_entry.id   AF-A0A3M1N7M1-F1
#
_cell.length_a   1.000
_cell.length_b   1.000
_cell.length_c   1.000
_cell.angle_alpha   90.00
_cell.angle_beta   90.00
_cell.angle_gamma   90.00
#
_symmetry.space_group_name_H-M   'P 1'
#
loop_
_entity.id
_entity.type
_entity.pdbx_description
1 polymer ?
#
loop_
_entity_poly.entity_id
_entity_poly.type
_entity_poly.pdbx_seq_one_letter_code
_entity_poly.pdbx_strand_id
1 'polypeptide(L)'
;MIIINVPPLTEERRRELVKKAKAYGEETKIAIRNARHKAMDFIKKAMKEGYPEDLGKRMEEQVQELTNEYVKKVDELLKAKEADIMTI
;
A
#
# COMPACT_ATOMS: atom_id res chain seq x y z
N MET A 1 22.48 -28.70 -10.41
CA MET A 1 21.13 -28.10 -10.56
C MET A 1 20.23 -28.77 -9.53
N ILE A 2 19.53 -27.99 -8.69
CA ILE A 2 18.65 -28.51 -7.63
C ILE A 2 17.22 -28.14 -8.00
N ILE A 3 16.33 -29.12 -8.01
CA ILE A 3 14.89 -28.96 -8.25
C ILE A 3 14.17 -29.16 -6.91
N ILE A 4 13.34 -28.19 -6.51
CA ILE A 4 12.51 -28.27 -5.31
C ILE A 4 11.07 -28.49 -5.75
N ASN A 5 10.52 -29.66 -5.44
CA ASN A 5 9.11 -29.96 -5.69
C ASN A 5 8.26 -29.34 -4.58
N VAL A 6 7.34 -28.44 -4.96
CA VAL A 6 6.39 -27.83 -4.04
C VAL A 6 5.06 -28.60 -4.14
N PRO A 7 4.64 -29.34 -3.10
CA PRO A 7 3.36 -30.05 -3.12
C PRO A 7 2.18 -29.06 -3.08
N PRO A 8 0.99 -29.48 -3.55
CA PRO A 8 -0.21 -28.66 -3.47
C PRO A 8 -0.54 -28.35 -2.00
N LEU A 9 -0.88 -27.10 -1.73
CA LEU A 9 -1.25 -26.65 -0.39
C LEU A 9 -2.64 -27.17 -0.03
N THR A 10 -2.82 -27.56 1.23
CA THR A 10 -4.14 -27.83 1.82
C THR A 10 -4.97 -26.55 1.88
N GLU A 11 -6.29 -26.70 1.93
CA GLU A 11 -7.20 -25.54 2.02
C GLU A 11 -6.94 -24.72 3.29
N GLU A 12 -6.67 -25.37 4.42
CA GLU A 12 -6.32 -24.72 5.68
C GLU A 12 -5.08 -23.83 5.51
N ARG A 13 -4.04 -24.34 4.85
CA ARG A 13 -2.82 -23.56 4.59
C ARG A 13 -3.06 -22.40 3.65
N ARG A 14 -3.93 -22.54 2.64
CA ARG A 14 -4.33 -21.43 1.75
C ARG A 14 -5.02 -20.32 2.53
N ARG A 15 -5.95 -20.66 3.43
CA ARG A 15 -6.64 -19.68 4.30
C ARG A 15 -5.67 -18.93 5.22
N GLU A 16 -4.66 -19.60 5.78
CA GLU A 16 -3.61 -18.92 6.56
C GLU A 16 -2.80 -17.93 5.73
N LEU A 17 -2.45 -18.30 4.49
CA LEU A 17 -1.71 -17.42 3.59
C LEU A 17 -2.55 -16.19 3.20
N VAL A 18 -3.85 -16.35 2.98
CA VAL A 18 -4.77 -15.22 2.76
C VAL A 18 -4.79 -14.28 3.97
N LYS A 19 -4.87 -14.81 5.21
CA LYS A 19 -4.81 -13.98 6.43
C LYS A 19 -3.50 -13.19 6.51
N LYS A 20 -2.37 -13.84 6.21
CA LYS A 20 -1.06 -13.16 6.17
C LYS A 20 -1.01 -12.07 5.11
N ALA A 21 -1.49 -12.36 3.90
CA ALA A 21 -1.55 -11.36 2.83
C ALA A 21 -2.36 -10.13 3.25
N LYS A 22 -3.52 -10.32 3.88
CA LYS A 22 -4.35 -9.22 4.41
C LYS A 22 -3.61 -8.41 5.48
N ALA A 23 -2.88 -9.05 6.38
CA ALA A 23 -2.09 -8.36 7.40
C ALA A 23 -1.01 -7.45 6.76
N TYR A 24 -0.26 -7.95 5.77
CA TYR A 24 0.71 -7.15 5.02
C TYR A 24 0.04 -5.99 4.26
N GLY A 25 -1.15 -6.24 3.72
CA GLY A 25 -1.98 -5.22 3.08
C GLY A 25 -2.31 -4.04 3.99
N GLU A 26 -2.80 -4.33 5.21
CA GLU A 26 -3.15 -3.31 6.19
C GLU A 26 -1.92 -2.57 6.70
N GLU A 27 -0.81 -3.27 6.97
CA GLU A 27 0.47 -2.64 7.34
C GLU A 27 0.95 -1.67 6.26
N THR A 28 0.86 -2.07 4.99
CA THR A 28 1.23 -1.23 3.84
C THR A 28 0.35 0.02 3.76
N LYS A 29 -0.97 -0.11 3.94
CA LYS A 29 -1.88 1.05 3.98
C LYS A 29 -1.57 2.00 5.13
N ILE A 30 -1.22 1.47 6.30
CA ILE A 30 -0.80 2.28 7.45
C ILE A 30 0.49 3.07 7.09
N ALA A 31 1.47 2.39 6.49
CA ALA A 31 2.71 3.04 6.05
C ALA A 31 2.46 4.17 5.03
N ILE A 32 1.57 3.94 4.05
CA ILE A 32 1.17 4.97 3.06
C ILE A 32 0.53 6.18 3.76
N ARG A 33 -0.39 5.96 4.70
CA ARG A 33 -1.04 7.05 5.45
C ARG A 33 -0.04 7.84 6.31
N ASN A 34 0.93 7.16 6.91
CA ASN A 34 2.00 7.80 7.67
C ASN A 34 2.92 8.63 6.76
N ALA A 35 3.26 8.12 5.57
CA ALA A 35 4.05 8.86 4.59
C ALA A 35 3.30 10.12 4.11
N ARG A 36 1.99 10.02 3.84
CA ARG A 36 1.14 11.16 3.53
C ARG A 36 1.19 12.22 4.63
N HIS A 37 1.05 11.82 5.89
CA HIS A 37 1.08 12.75 7.01
C HIS A 37 2.41 13.52 7.08
N LYS A 38 3.54 12.80 6.99
CA LYS A 38 4.88 13.41 6.97
C LYS A 38 5.07 14.38 5.80
N ALA A 39 4.60 14.01 4.61
CA ALA A 39 4.66 14.87 3.43
C ALA A 39 3.81 16.13 3.60
N MET A 40 2.60 16.01 4.14
CA MET A 40 1.70 17.12 4.39
C MET A 40 2.27 18.10 5.42
N ASP A 41 2.85 17.58 6.50
CA ASP A 41 3.50 18.41 7.53
C ASP A 41 4.72 19.14 6.97
N PHE A 42 5.50 18.47 6.11
CA PHE A 42 6.62 19.09 5.41
C PHE A 42 6.17 20.25 4.50
N ILE A 43 5.13 20.04 3.69
CA ILE A 43 4.58 21.08 2.80
C ILE A 43 4.09 22.28 3.62
N LYS A 44 3.34 22.03 4.70
CA LYS A 44 2.86 23.09 5.61
C LYS A 44 3.99 23.87 6.26
N LYS A 45 5.08 23.19 6.62
CA LYS A 45 6.28 23.85 7.17
C LYS A 45 6.96 24.71 6.11
N ALA A 46 7.15 24.18 4.89
CA ALA A 46 7.74 24.92 3.78
C ALA A 46 6.94 26.18 3.42
N MET A 47 5.60 26.12 3.42
CA MET A 47 4.74 27.29 3.22
C MET A 47 4.98 28.38 4.27
N LYS A 48 5.16 28.00 5.55
CA LYS A 48 5.49 28.96 6.63
C LYS A 48 6.88 29.58 6.47
N GLU A 49 7.83 28.85 5.86
CA GLU A 49 9.20 29.30 5.61
C GLU A 49 9.33 30.17 4.34
N GLY A 50 8.21 30.45 3.65
CA GLY A 50 8.17 31.35 2.49
C GLY A 50 8.00 30.65 1.15
N TYR A 51 7.68 29.35 1.13
CA TYR A 51 7.27 28.67 -0.10
C TYR A 51 5.92 29.21 -0.60
N PRO A 52 5.74 29.43 -1.92
CA PRO A 52 4.50 29.98 -2.46
C PRO A 52 3.26 29.12 -2.09
N GLU A 53 2.22 29.74 -1.54
CA GLU A 53 1.02 29.03 -1.09
C GLU A 53 0.29 28.30 -2.22
N ASP A 54 0.23 28.89 -3.42
CA ASP A 54 -0.41 28.26 -4.59
C ASP A 54 0.30 26.98 -5.01
N LEU A 55 1.64 26.97 -4.95
CA LEU A 55 2.42 25.77 -5.23
C LEU A 55 2.27 24.75 -4.08
N GLY A 56 2.23 25.22 -2.83
CA GLY A 56 2.03 24.38 -1.65
C GLY A 56 0.72 23.62 -1.74
N LYS A 57 -0.39 24.30 -2.03
CA LYS A 57 -1.71 23.67 -2.22
C LYS A 57 -1.71 22.63 -3.34
N ARG A 58 -1.08 22.91 -4.48
CA ARG A 58 -0.93 21.92 -5.57
C ARG A 58 -0.14 20.68 -5.12
N MET A 59 0.91 20.85 -4.31
CA MET A 59 1.66 19.73 -3.76
C MET A 59 0.81 18.91 -2.78
N GLU A 60 -0.02 19.55 -1.95
CA GLU A 60 -0.95 18.85 -1.05
C GLU A 60 -1.95 17.98 -1.84
N GLU A 61 -2.50 18.52 -2.94
CA GLU A 61 -3.39 17.80 -3.85
C GLU A 61 -2.69 16.60 -4.49
N GLN A 62 -1.48 16.79 -5.03
CA GLN A 62 -0.69 15.69 -5.62
C GLN A 62 -0.36 14.59 -4.61
N VAL A 63 0.02 14.95 -3.38
CA VAL A 63 0.25 13.98 -2.31
C VAL A 63 -1.01 13.19 -2.00
N GLN A 64 -2.18 13.83 -2.02
CA GLN A 64 -3.46 13.17 -1.79
C GLN A 64 -3.84 12.23 -2.94
N GLU A 65 -3.65 12.64 -4.19
CA GLU A 65 -3.86 11.81 -5.38
C GLU A 65 -2.98 10.57 -5.37
N LEU A 66 -1.67 10.74 -5.13
CA LEU A 66 -0.72 9.63 -5.00
C LEU A 66 -1.13 8.68 -3.89
N THR A 67 -1.51 9.20 -2.71
CA THR A 67 -1.97 8.36 -1.60
C THR A 67 -3.17 7.51 -2.02
N ASN A 68 -4.16 8.11 -2.68
CA ASN A 68 -5.36 7.42 -3.14
C ASN A 68 -5.02 6.33 -4.18
N GLU A 69 -4.13 6.65 -5.13
CA GLU A 69 -3.66 5.71 -6.15
C GLU A 69 -2.99 4.49 -5.51
N TYR A 70 -2.03 4.70 -4.61
CA TYR A 70 -1.30 3.60 -3.99
C TYR A 70 -2.15 2.77 -3.03
N VAL A 71 -3.11 3.39 -2.32
CA VAL A 71 -4.08 2.62 -1.51
C VAL A 71 -4.92 1.71 -2.41
N LYS A 72 -5.43 2.24 -3.54
CA LYS A 72 -6.20 1.44 -4.49
C LYS A 72 -5.37 0.30 -5.09
N LYS A 73 -4.10 0.57 -5.43
CA LYS A 73 -3.17 -0.43 -5.94
C LYS A 73 -2.92 -1.55 -4.93
N VAL A 74 -2.81 -1.24 -3.64
CA VAL A 74 -2.71 -2.25 -2.59
C VAL A 74 -3.95 -3.13 -2.54
N ASP A 75 -5.15 -2.53 -2.61
CA ASP A 75 -6.40 -3.30 -2.61
C ASP A 75 -6.54 -4.22 -3.83
N GLU A 76 -6.15 -3.75 -5.01
CA GLU A 76 -6.13 -4.54 -6.25
C GLU A 76 -5.15 -5.72 -6.15
N LEU A 77 -3.94 -5.48 -5.65
CA LEU A 77 -2.93 -6.53 -5.44
C LEU A 77 -3.37 -7.57 -4.42
N LEU A 78 -4.01 -7.14 -3.32
CA LEU A 78 -4.56 -8.06 -2.32
C LEU A 78 -5.66 -8.94 -2.89
N LYS A 79 -6.59 -8.35 -3.67
CA LYS A 79 -7.65 -9.11 -4.36
C LYS A 79 -7.07 -10.13 -5.32
N ALA A 80 -6.11 -9.71 -6.15
CA ALA A 80 -5.44 -10.61 -7.09
C ALA A 80 -4.73 -11.74 -6.34
N LYS A 81 -4.04 -11.43 -5.24
CA LYS A 81 -3.31 -12.44 -4.46
C LYS A 81 -4.23 -13.39 -3.71
N GLU A 82 -5.35 -12.92 -3.19
CA GLU A 82 -6.36 -13.76 -2.55
C GLU A 82 -6.98 -14.73 -3.55
N ALA A 83 -7.31 -14.27 -4.77
CA ALA A 83 -7.79 -15.12 -5.85
C ALA A 83 -6.76 -16.18 -6.26
N ASP A 84 -5.50 -15.77 -6.45
CA ASP A 84 -4.38 -16.66 -6.80
C ASP A 84 -4.15 -17.74 -5.72
N ILE A 85 -4.16 -17.37 -4.44
CA ILE A 85 -4.00 -18.34 -3.34
C ILE A 85 -5.17 -19.34 -3.26
N MET A 86 -6.37 -18.93 -3.66
CA MET A 86 -7.57 -19.77 -3.58
C MET A 86 -7.85 -20.57 -4.86
N THR A 87 -7.22 -20.21 -5.98
CA THR A 87 -7.35 -20.93 -7.25
C THR A 87 -6.39 -22.13 -7.28
N ILE A 88 -6.82 -23.22 -7.91
CA ILE A 88 -6.01 -24.43 -8.16
C ILE A 88 -5.41 -24.35 -9.55
#